data_AF-A0A0C9VTN0-F1
#
_entry.id   AF-A0A0C9VTN0-F1
#
_cell.length_a   1.000
_cell.length_b   1.000
_cell.length_c   1.000
_cell.angle_alpha   90.00
_cell.angle_beta   90.00
_cell.angle_gamma   90.00
#
_symmetry.space_group_name_H-M   'P 1'
#
loop_
_entity.id
_entity.type
_entity.pdbx_description
1 polymer ?
#
loop_
_entity_poly.entity_id
_entity_poly.type
_entity_poly.pdbx_seq_one_letter_code
_entity_poly.pdbx_strand_id
1 'polypeptide(L)'
;MSNDVNTPGRESQSPPPEELSAVHDELLGLAHALYNLGTTVLEDLSKDQNVEKPVGLRVNEVIQRLGAIEELSPRYQNTLIPYQVLLDIDNARNPTNITRERIERAAVENQFMNGKIDAIQSYKSLLDSALIEHFPALAPHLPQPDPAANTPYQDPSIKEEQPPPNLNGTGTYR
;
A
#
# COMPACT_ATOMS: atom_id res chain seq x y z
N MET A 1 -39.34 -4.46 1.28
CA MET A 1 -38.54 -3.78 0.25
C MET A 1 -37.62 -2.82 1.01
N SER A 2 -36.61 -3.28 1.74
CA SER A 2 -35.33 -3.87 1.29
C SER A 2 -34.57 -2.93 0.35
N ASN A 3 -33.59 -2.17 0.88
CA ASN A 3 -32.18 -2.61 0.84
C ASN A 3 -31.27 -1.65 1.62
N ASP A 4 -30.41 -2.26 2.44
CA ASP A 4 -29.27 -1.68 3.15
C ASP A 4 -28.29 -0.96 2.24
N VAL A 5 -27.84 0.24 2.64
CA VAL A 5 -26.59 0.83 2.15
C VAL A 5 -25.46 0.28 3.02
N ASN A 6 -25.03 -0.94 2.68
CA ASN A 6 -23.73 -1.44 3.05
C ASN A 6 -22.82 -1.26 1.82
N THR A 7 -21.99 -0.23 1.81
CA THR A 7 -20.85 -0.15 0.87
C THR A 7 -19.61 -0.64 1.60
N PRO A 8 -19.24 -1.93 1.45
CA PRO A 8 -17.91 -2.37 1.87
C PRO A 8 -16.86 -1.68 0.99
N GLY A 9 -15.63 -1.63 1.50
CA GLY A 9 -14.51 -0.87 0.97
C GLY A 9 -14.42 -0.84 -0.55
N ARG A 10 -14.04 0.33 -1.08
CA ARG A 10 -13.58 0.47 -2.46
C ARG A 10 -12.39 -0.47 -2.65
N GLU A 11 -12.65 -1.69 -3.12
CA GLU A 11 -11.64 -2.49 -3.79
C GLU A 11 -11.30 -1.74 -5.07
N SER A 12 -10.23 -0.96 -4.99
CA SER A 12 -9.57 -0.38 -6.15
C SER A 12 -9.01 -1.52 -7.01
N GLN A 13 -9.86 -2.26 -7.72
CA GLN A 13 -9.40 -3.08 -8.83
C GLN A 13 -9.24 -2.14 -10.03
N SER A 14 -8.07 -1.50 -10.10
CA SER A 14 -7.54 -1.07 -11.39
C SER A 14 -7.35 -2.32 -12.26
N PRO A 15 -7.75 -2.32 -13.54
CA PRO A 15 -7.45 -3.43 -14.43
C PRO A 15 -5.93 -3.71 -14.43
N PRO A 16 -5.51 -4.97 -14.54
CA PRO A 16 -4.09 -5.31 -14.56
C PRO A 16 -3.40 -4.50 -15.66
N PRO A 17 -2.22 -3.90 -15.40
CA PRO A 17 -1.48 -3.20 -16.44
C PRO A 17 -1.18 -4.16 -17.59
N GLU A 18 -1.79 -3.94 -18.76
CA GLU A 18 -1.59 -4.77 -19.96
C GLU A 18 -0.11 -4.86 -20.36
N GLU A 19 0.69 -3.87 -19.97
CA GLU A 19 2.11 -3.82 -20.27
C GLU A 19 2.91 -4.92 -19.55
N LEU A 20 2.47 -5.42 -18.40
CA LEU A 20 3.22 -6.42 -17.60
C LEU A 20 2.83 -7.87 -17.90
N SER A 21 1.70 -8.12 -18.57
CA SER A 21 1.19 -9.48 -18.83
C SER A 21 2.15 -10.26 -19.73
N ALA A 22 2.71 -9.64 -20.76
CA ALA A 22 3.60 -10.29 -21.72
C ALA A 22 4.86 -10.88 -21.05
N VAL A 23 5.52 -10.13 -20.17
CA VAL A 23 6.68 -10.64 -19.41
C VAL A 23 6.27 -11.68 -18.38
N HIS A 24 5.11 -11.51 -17.74
CA HIS A 24 4.60 -12.50 -16.81
C HIS A 24 4.36 -13.85 -17.48
N ASP A 25 3.69 -13.85 -18.63
CA ASP A 25 3.38 -15.05 -19.40
C ASP A 25 4.66 -15.74 -19.90
N GLU A 26 5.65 -14.98 -20.35
CA GLU A 26 6.93 -15.55 -20.80
C GLU A 26 7.75 -16.12 -19.62
N LEU A 27 7.78 -15.46 -18.46
CA LEU A 27 8.43 -15.98 -17.25
C LEU A 27 7.75 -17.26 -16.75
N LEU A 28 6.42 -17.32 -16.78
CA LEU A 28 5.66 -18.52 -16.42
C LEU A 28 5.92 -19.65 -17.42
N GLY A 29 5.96 -19.32 -18.72
CA GLY A 29 6.35 -20.24 -19.78
C GLY A 29 7.76 -20.81 -19.58
N LEU A 30 8.72 -19.97 -19.19
CA LEU A 30 10.09 -20.39 -18.88
C LEU A 30 10.13 -21.35 -17.68
N ALA A 31 9.38 -21.06 -16.61
CA ALA A 31 9.30 -21.94 -15.45
C ALA A 31 8.76 -23.33 -15.84
N HIS A 32 7.72 -23.38 -16.68
CA HIS A 32 7.21 -24.65 -17.21
C HIS A 32 8.22 -25.37 -18.10
N ALA A 33 8.94 -24.65 -18.97
CA ALA A 33 9.97 -25.25 -19.82
C ALA A 33 11.12 -25.85 -18.99
N LEU A 34 11.55 -25.17 -17.92
CA LEU A 34 12.57 -25.68 -16.98
C LEU A 34 12.08 -26.91 -16.22
N TYR A 35 10.82 -26.90 -15.77
CA TYR A 35 10.22 -28.07 -15.11
C TYR A 35 10.17 -29.27 -16.06
N ASN A 36 9.69 -29.08 -17.29
CA ASN A 36 9.59 -30.11 -18.31
C ASN A 36 10.96 -30.65 -18.72
N LEU A 37 11.98 -29.80 -18.80
CA LEU A 37 13.36 -30.23 -19.02
C LEU A 37 13.84 -31.11 -17.86
N GLY A 38 13.57 -30.72 -16.62
CA GLY A 38 13.91 -31.50 -15.43
C GLY A 38 13.29 -32.90 -15.43
N THR A 39 11.99 -33.01 -15.75
CA THR A 39 11.32 -34.31 -15.85
C THR A 39 11.84 -35.14 -17.01
N THR A 40 12.10 -34.52 -18.16
CA THR A 40 12.65 -35.21 -19.34
C THR A 40 14.04 -35.79 -19.07
N VAL A 41 14.90 -35.06 -18.36
CA VAL A 41 16.24 -35.56 -17.99
C VAL A 41 16.13 -36.74 -17.02
N LEU A 42 15.20 -36.67 -16.05
CA LEU A 42 14.96 -37.75 -15.11
C LEU A 42 14.46 -39.03 -15.81
N GLU A 43 13.56 -38.88 -16.78
CA GLU A 43 13.05 -39.98 -17.61
C GLU A 43 14.14 -40.55 -18.54
N ASP A 44 15.05 -39.71 -19.03
CA ASP A 44 16.14 -40.11 -19.91
C ASP A 44 17.27 -40.89 -19.20
N LEU A 45 17.36 -40.77 -17.87
CA LEU A 45 18.23 -41.58 -17.02
C LEU A 45 17.71 -43.03 -16.83
N SER A 46 16.44 -43.29 -17.13
CA SER A 46 15.86 -44.64 -17.10
C SER A 46 16.27 -45.44 -18.34
N LYS A 47 17.32 -46.25 -18.20
CA LYS A 47 17.85 -47.41 -18.99
C LYS A 47 17.45 -47.74 -20.45
N ASP A 48 16.42 -47.16 -21.08
CA ASP A 48 16.04 -47.41 -22.48
C ASP A 48 16.92 -46.59 -23.45
N GLN A 49 17.98 -47.24 -23.95
CA GLN A 49 19.00 -46.64 -24.83
C GLN A 49 18.57 -46.51 -26.30
N ASN A 50 17.33 -46.87 -26.65
CA ASN A 50 16.92 -47.08 -28.05
C ASN A 50 15.94 -46.02 -28.59
N VAL A 51 15.70 -44.93 -27.84
CA VAL A 51 14.81 -43.83 -28.23
C VAL A 51 15.63 -42.54 -28.31
N GLU A 52 15.45 -41.75 -29.39
CA GLU A 52 16.03 -40.41 -29.48
C GLU A 52 15.60 -39.57 -28.28
N LYS A 53 16.59 -39.07 -27.55
CA LYS A 53 16.41 -38.43 -26.25
C LYS A 53 15.90 -37.00 -26.48
N PRO A 54 14.67 -36.64 -26.06
CA PRO A 54 14.08 -35.34 -26.38
C PRO A 54 14.68 -34.16 -25.60
N VAL A 55 15.70 -34.42 -24.76
CA VAL A 55 16.40 -33.41 -23.95
C VAL A 55 16.92 -32.25 -24.82
N GLY A 56 17.49 -32.54 -25.98
CA GLY A 56 17.99 -31.48 -26.88
C GLY A 56 16.91 -30.50 -27.34
N LEU A 57 15.70 -31.01 -27.62
CA LEU A 57 14.55 -30.17 -27.97
C LEU A 57 14.10 -29.30 -26.79
N ARG A 58 14.09 -29.87 -25.56
CA ARG A 58 13.73 -29.14 -24.34
C ARG A 58 14.73 -28.04 -23.97
N VAL A 59 16.03 -28.28 -24.17
CA VAL A 59 17.05 -27.25 -23.98
C VAL A 59 16.84 -26.10 -24.96
N ASN A 60 16.56 -26.39 -26.24
CA ASN A 60 16.27 -25.36 -27.23
C ASN A 60 15.02 -24.55 -26.87
N GLU A 61 13.98 -25.17 -26.31
CA GLU A 61 12.79 -24.48 -25.81
C GLU A 61 13.14 -23.46 -24.71
N VAL A 62 13.96 -23.86 -23.73
CA VAL A 62 14.44 -22.94 -22.67
C VAL A 62 15.25 -21.78 -23.24
N ILE A 63 16.16 -22.04 -24.17
CA ILE A 63 16.98 -21.00 -24.82
C ILE A 63 16.10 -19.99 -25.56
N GLN A 64 15.09 -20.47 -26.30
CA GLN A 64 14.17 -19.59 -27.02
C GLN A 64 13.41 -18.67 -26.08
N ARG A 65 12.92 -19.19 -24.95
CA ARG A 65 12.20 -18.39 -23.95
C ARG A 65 13.09 -17.37 -23.25
N LEU A 66 14.33 -17.73 -22.91
CA LEU A 66 15.31 -16.78 -22.40
C LEU A 66 15.60 -15.65 -23.40
N GLY A 67 15.70 -15.97 -24.69
CA GLY A 67 15.84 -14.97 -25.76
C GLY A 67 14.63 -14.04 -25.88
N ALA A 68 13.41 -14.59 -25.76
CA ALA A 68 12.18 -13.79 -25.79
C ALA A 68 12.10 -12.81 -24.60
N ILE A 69 12.53 -13.21 -23.40
CA ILE A 69 12.58 -12.33 -22.23
C ILE A 69 13.56 -11.17 -22.45
N GLU A 70 14.73 -11.43 -23.03
CA GLU A 70 15.72 -10.40 -23.35
C GLU A 70 15.18 -9.39 -24.37
N GLU A 71 14.42 -9.84 -25.37
CA GLU A 71 13.76 -8.95 -26.34
C GLU A 71 12.66 -8.08 -25.70
N LEU A 72 12.02 -8.56 -24.63
CA LEU A 72 11.03 -7.81 -23.86
C LEU A 72 11.65 -6.80 -22.88
N SER A 73 12.86 -7.06 -22.38
CA SER A 73 13.57 -6.24 -21.36
C SER A 73 13.58 -4.73 -21.66
N PRO A 74 13.86 -4.26 -22.90
CA PRO A 74 13.87 -2.84 -23.22
C PRO A 74 12.56 -2.10 -22.95
N ARG A 75 11.42 -2.80 -22.98
CA ARG A 75 10.10 -2.20 -22.76
C ARG A 75 9.90 -1.70 -21.33
N TYR A 76 10.69 -2.21 -20.37
CA TYR A 76 10.53 -1.93 -18.94
C TYR A 76 11.65 -1.09 -18.33
N GLN A 77 12.53 -0.49 -19.15
CA GLN A 77 13.69 0.28 -18.66
C GLN A 77 13.30 1.49 -17.80
N ASN A 78 12.10 2.04 -17.97
CA ASN A 78 11.61 3.18 -17.20
C ASN A 78 10.98 2.79 -15.85
N THR A 79 10.85 1.49 -15.57
CA THR A 79 10.29 0.99 -14.32
C THR A 79 11.35 0.99 -13.23
N LEU A 80 11.22 1.91 -12.27
CA LEU A 80 12.09 1.98 -11.11
C LEU A 80 11.65 0.98 -10.04
N ILE A 81 12.53 0.04 -9.70
CA ILE A 81 12.28 -0.95 -8.64
C ILE A 81 13.00 -0.50 -7.37
N PRO A 82 12.30 -0.28 -6.25
CA PRO A 82 12.95 0.04 -4.98
C PRO A 82 13.90 -1.09 -4.56
N TYR A 83 15.13 -0.76 -4.15
CA TYR A 83 16.14 -1.76 -3.78
C TYR A 83 15.67 -2.76 -2.70
N GLN A 84 14.88 -2.29 -1.74
CA GLN A 84 14.33 -3.14 -0.68
C GLN A 84 13.39 -4.24 -1.23
N VAL A 85 12.70 -4.02 -2.35
CA VAL A 85 11.90 -5.08 -3.01
C VAL A 85 12.81 -6.22 -3.47
N LEU A 86 13.99 -5.90 -4.01
CA LEU A 86 14.98 -6.90 -4.43
C LEU A 86 15.49 -7.68 -3.23
N LEU A 87 15.84 -6.99 -2.13
CA LEU A 87 16.24 -7.64 -0.89
C LEU A 87 15.15 -8.56 -0.31
N ASP A 88 13.89 -8.15 -0.37
CA ASP A 88 12.78 -8.96 0.12
C ASP A 88 12.64 -10.24 -0.71
N ILE A 89 12.76 -10.15 -2.05
CA ILE A 89 12.76 -11.31 -2.95
C ILE A 89 13.92 -12.26 -2.63
N ASP A 90 15.14 -11.73 -2.51
CA ASP A 90 16.35 -12.53 -2.22
C ASP A 90 16.25 -13.27 -0.88
N ASN A 91 15.57 -12.67 0.09
CA ASN A 91 15.34 -13.26 1.42
C ASN A 91 14.03 -14.06 1.54
N ALA A 92 13.37 -14.38 0.41
CA ALA A 92 12.09 -15.10 0.37
C ALA A 92 10.98 -14.45 1.23
N ARG A 93 11.02 -13.11 1.36
CA ARG A 93 9.98 -12.31 2.01
C ARG A 93 9.00 -11.79 0.97
N ASN A 94 7.76 -11.58 1.38
CA ASN A 94 6.75 -11.01 0.50
C ASN A 94 7.07 -9.53 0.20
N PRO A 95 7.37 -9.15 -1.06
CA PRO A 95 7.75 -7.79 -1.42
C PRO A 95 6.62 -6.77 -1.24
N THR A 96 5.37 -7.19 -1.08
CA THR A 96 4.24 -6.27 -0.84
C THR A 96 4.27 -5.62 0.54
N ASN A 97 5.07 -6.17 1.47
CA ASN A 97 5.18 -5.65 2.83
C ASN A 97 5.74 -4.23 2.86
N ILE A 98 6.71 -3.90 1.98
CA ILE A 98 7.28 -2.56 1.91
C ILE A 98 6.23 -1.52 1.52
N THR A 99 5.29 -1.87 0.64
CA THR A 99 4.23 -0.96 0.19
C THR A 99 3.31 -0.65 1.36
N ARG A 100 2.90 -1.69 2.12
CA ARG A 100 2.09 -1.53 3.32
C ARG A 100 2.81 -0.64 4.35
N GLU A 101 4.05 -0.97 4.69
CA GLU A 101 4.83 -0.23 5.68
C GLU A 101 5.01 1.24 5.28
N ARG A 102 5.27 1.52 3.99
CA ARG A 102 5.43 2.89 3.49
C ARG A 102 4.13 3.68 3.53
N ILE A 103 2.99 3.06 3.19
CA ILE A 103 1.68 3.70 3.29
C ILE A 103 1.36 4.01 4.75
N GLU A 104 1.56 3.04 5.65
CA GLU A 104 1.33 3.22 7.09
C GLU A 104 2.23 4.31 7.67
N ARG A 105 3.54 4.28 7.38
CA ARG A 105 4.48 5.31 7.83
C ARG A 105 4.13 6.69 7.27
N ALA A 106 3.75 6.79 6.00
CA ALA A 106 3.33 8.07 5.41
C ALA A 106 2.07 8.61 6.09
N ALA A 107 1.09 7.75 6.39
CA ALA A 107 -0.12 8.16 7.09
C ALA A 107 0.19 8.66 8.51
N VAL A 108 1.00 7.92 9.26
CA VAL A 108 1.42 8.32 10.62
C VAL A 108 2.22 9.62 10.59
N GLU A 109 3.19 9.76 9.68
CA GLU A 109 4.00 10.97 9.57
C GLU A 109 3.13 12.18 9.17
N ASN A 110 2.18 12.01 8.26
CA ASN A 110 1.25 13.08 7.88
C ASN A 110 0.38 13.54 9.06
N GLN A 111 -0.15 12.59 9.85
CA GLN A 111 -0.91 12.92 11.04
C GLN A 111 -0.05 13.63 12.08
N PHE A 112 1.19 13.15 12.28
CA PHE A 112 2.13 13.74 13.21
C PHE A 112 2.54 15.17 12.79
N MET A 113 2.79 15.40 11.50
CA MET A 113 3.07 16.74 10.97
C MET A 113 1.89 17.68 11.15
N ASN A 114 0.66 17.24 10.85
CA ASN A 114 -0.53 18.05 11.07
C ASN A 114 -0.67 18.44 12.55
N GLY A 115 -0.50 17.50 13.48
CA GLY A 115 -0.54 17.80 14.91
C GLY A 115 0.53 18.80 15.36
N LYS A 116 1.74 18.77 14.76
CA LYS A 116 2.77 19.79 15.02
C LYS A 116 2.37 21.16 14.50
N ILE A 117 1.79 21.24 13.30
CA ILE A 117 1.31 22.50 12.72
C ILE A 117 0.23 23.10 13.63
N ASP A 118 -0.73 22.30 14.05
CA ASP A 118 -1.82 22.72 14.93
C ASP A 118 -1.29 23.22 16.29
N ALA A 119 -0.33 22.50 16.88
CA ALA A 119 0.29 22.92 18.14
C ALA A 119 1.03 24.27 18.02
N ILE A 120 1.73 24.50 16.91
CA ILE A 120 2.41 25.78 16.65
C ILE A 120 1.40 26.91 16.46
N GLN A 121 0.30 26.67 15.74
CA GLN A 121 -0.77 27.66 15.55
C GLN A 121 -1.44 28.01 16.88
N SER A 122 -1.74 27.00 17.70
CA SER A 122 -2.30 27.19 19.04
C SER A 122 -1.36 27.99 19.95
N TYR A 123 -0.07 27.63 19.96
CA TYR A 123 0.94 28.36 20.73
C TYR A 123 1.06 29.83 20.30
N LYS A 124 1.06 30.09 18.99
CA LYS A 124 1.09 31.46 18.45
C LYS A 124 -0.12 32.27 18.93
N SER A 125 -1.32 31.69 18.84
CA SER A 125 -2.55 32.35 19.31
C SER A 125 -2.51 32.69 20.81
N LEU A 126 -2.01 31.75 21.62
CA LEU A 126 -1.83 31.97 23.07
C LEU A 126 -0.80 33.09 23.34
N LEU A 127 0.32 33.08 22.62
CA LEU A 127 1.35 34.10 22.75
C LEU A 127 0.83 35.49 22.35
N ASP A 128 0.13 35.59 21.22
CA ASP A 128 -0.46 36.83 20.74
C ASP A 128 -1.47 37.39 21.78
N SER A 129 -2.27 36.51 22.39
CA SER A 129 -3.21 36.88 23.47
C SER A 129 -2.49 37.44 24.70
N ALA A 130 -1.44 36.77 25.17
CA ALA A 130 -0.66 37.19 26.32
C ALA A 130 0.10 38.51 26.06
N LEU A 131 0.58 38.71 24.82
CA LEU A 131 1.22 39.96 24.41
C LEU A 131 0.23 41.13 24.40
N ILE A 132 -1.00 40.93 23.93
CA ILE A 132 -2.05 41.96 23.95
C ILE A 132 -2.43 42.31 25.39
N GLU A 133 -2.54 41.31 26.28
CA GLU A 133 -2.88 41.51 27.69
C GLU A 133 -1.83 42.37 28.42
N HIS A 134 -0.54 42.06 28.25
CA HIS A 134 0.53 42.77 28.95
C HIS A 134 1.06 44.01 28.21
N PHE A 135 0.86 44.10 26.89
CA PHE A 135 1.35 45.18 26.03
C PHE A 135 0.29 45.61 24.99
N PRO A 136 -0.80 46.26 25.42
CA PRO A 136 -1.92 46.59 24.55
C PRO A 136 -1.57 47.51 23.35
N ALA A 137 -0.47 48.26 23.43
CA ALA A 137 0.04 49.06 22.31
C ALA A 137 0.51 48.22 21.11
N LEU A 138 0.76 46.92 21.30
CA LEU A 138 1.17 46.00 20.23
C LEU A 138 0.00 45.44 19.41
N ALA A 139 -1.24 45.52 19.92
CA ALA A 139 -2.42 44.99 19.24
C ALA A 139 -2.58 45.38 17.74
N PRO A 140 -2.35 46.63 17.30
CA PRO A 140 -2.50 46.98 15.88
C PRO A 140 -1.38 46.43 14.98
N HIS A 141 -0.31 45.88 15.55
CA HIS A 141 0.84 45.35 14.82
C HIS A 141 0.84 43.82 14.73
N LEU A 142 -0.08 43.15 15.43
CA LEU A 142 -0.19 41.68 15.39
C LEU A 142 -1.13 41.25 14.25
N PRO A 143 -0.82 40.14 13.56
CA PRO A 143 -1.70 39.61 12.53
C PRO A 143 -3.05 39.22 13.13
N GLN A 144 -4.14 39.54 12.43
CA GLN A 144 -5.48 39.14 12.87
C GLN A 144 -5.62 37.61 12.79
N PRO A 145 -6.34 36.98 13.73
CA PRO A 145 -6.54 35.54 13.73
C PRO A 145 -7.25 35.09 12.46
N ASP A 146 -6.60 34.23 11.67
CA ASP A 146 -7.20 33.64 10.47
C ASP A 146 -8.38 32.73 10.87
N PRO A 147 -9.62 32.98 10.40
CA PRO A 147 -10.80 32.21 10.80
C PRO A 147 -10.76 30.74 10.32
N ALA A 148 -9.86 30.40 9.39
CA ALA A 148 -9.67 29.03 8.90
C ALA A 148 -8.73 28.18 9.79
N ALA A 149 -8.01 28.78 10.75
CA ALA A 149 -7.09 28.08 11.64
C ALA A 149 -7.73 27.66 12.99
N ASN A 150 -8.98 28.05 13.24
CA ASN A 150 -9.69 27.78 14.48
C ASN A 150 -10.66 26.60 14.34
N THR A 151 -10.14 25.42 14.01
CA THR A 151 -10.81 24.18 14.43
C THR A 151 -10.14 23.69 15.71
N PRO A 152 -10.84 23.69 16.86
CA PRO A 152 -10.33 23.08 18.07
C PRO A 152 -10.01 21.60 17.78
N TYR A 153 -8.79 21.18 18.09
CA TYR A 153 -8.41 19.77 18.07
C TYR A 153 -9.27 19.03 19.12
N GLN A 154 -10.20 18.20 18.66
CA GLN A 154 -10.82 17.17 19.47
C GLN A 154 -9.95 15.93 19.38
N ASP A 155 -9.38 15.52 20.52
CA ASP A 155 -8.59 14.29 20.65
C ASP A 155 -9.44 13.08 20.20
N PRO A 156 -9.07 12.37 19.12
CA PRO A 156 -9.81 11.21 18.66
C PRO A 156 -9.73 10.00 19.62
N SER A 157 -8.93 10.09 20.70
CA SER A 157 -8.79 9.05 21.72
C SER A 157 -9.84 9.13 22.84
N ILE A 158 -10.59 10.24 22.95
CA ILE A 158 -11.68 10.36 23.93
C ILE A 158 -13.00 10.01 23.24
N LYS A 159 -13.30 8.71 23.17
CA LYS A 159 -14.70 8.27 22.99
C LYS A 159 -15.41 8.47 24.32
N GLU A 160 -16.23 9.51 24.42
CA GLU A 160 -17.22 9.63 25.49
C GLU A 160 -18.11 8.38 25.49
N GLU A 161 -17.96 7.58 26.55
CA GLU A 161 -18.85 6.48 26.87
C GLU A 161 -20.23 7.08 27.16
N GLN A 162 -21.20 6.83 26.28
CA GLN A 162 -22.58 7.30 26.46
C GLN A 162 -23.14 6.76 27.79
N PRO A 163 -23.70 7.59 28.67
CA PRO A 163 -24.38 7.09 29.85
C PRO A 163 -25.63 6.30 29.42
N PRO A 164 -25.97 5.19 30.12
CA PRO A 164 -27.07 4.33 29.73
C PRO A 164 -28.41 5.08 29.74
N PRO A 165 -29.34 4.75 28.83
CA PRO A 165 -30.62 5.44 28.73
C PRO A 165 -31.45 5.25 30.00
N ASN A 166 -31.96 6.38 30.50
CA ASN A 166 -32.93 6.49 31.58
C ASN A 166 -34.16 5.59 31.32
N LEU A 167 -34.35 4.56 32.16
CA LEU A 167 -35.56 3.76 32.24
C LEU A 167 -36.61 4.42 33.14
N ASN A 168 -37.22 5.52 32.68
CA ASN A 168 -38.48 6.02 33.24
C ASN A 168 -39.62 5.67 32.29
N GLY A 169 -39.95 4.39 32.23
CA GLY A 169 -41.23 3.92 31.75
C GLY A 169 -42.27 4.08 32.86
N THR A 170 -43.03 5.18 32.84
CA THR A 170 -44.31 5.22 33.55
C THR A 170 -45.22 4.17 32.92
N GLY A 171 -45.53 3.13 33.70
CA GLY A 171 -46.43 2.07 33.30
C GLY A 171 -47.85 2.57 33.08
N THR A 172 -48.50 2.04 32.06
CA THR A 172 -49.95 1.94 31.98
C THR A 172 -50.30 0.54 31.49
N TYR A 173 -50.76 -0.30 32.40
CA TYR A 173 -51.47 -1.53 32.11
C TYR A 173 -52.86 -1.16 31.57
N ARG A 174 -53.18 -1.57 30.35
CA ARG A 174 -54.47 -2.16 29.96
C ARG A 174 -54.37 -2.81 28.59
#